data_AF-S4NZH2-F1
#
_entry.id   AF-S4NZH2-F1
#
_cell.length_a   1.000
_cell.length_b   1.000
_cell.length_c   1.000
_cell.angle_alpha   90.00
_cell.angle_beta   90.00
_cell.angle_gamma   90.00
#
_symmetry.space_group_name_H-M   'P 1'
#
loop_
_entity.id
_entity.type
_entity.pdbx_description
1 polymer ?
#
loop_
_entity_poly.entity_id
_entity_poly.type
_entity_poly.pdbx_seq_one_letter_code
_entity_poly.pdbx_strand_id
1 'polypeptide(L)'
;MEIDDTRLSSKDSKKNGEKKKKKSEPAKPKPPKTIEEALEAIDPSELANIITTNKLRFSNAPLVWLKEVASFLNSKTLIDIEEPTFSNYPRDYPLCVMPAPIRGQLKNVLNEAGKANTQLFFDVT
;
A
#
# COMPACT_ATOMS: atom_id res chain seq x y z
N MET A 1 -35.86 53.51 -40.68
CA MET A 1 -36.05 52.76 -41.93
C MET A 1 -34.84 51.85 -42.06
N GLU A 2 -34.95 50.57 -41.71
CA GLU A 2 -35.51 49.49 -42.57
C GLU A 2 -34.68 49.40 -43.87
N ILE A 3 -33.99 48.31 -44.24
CA ILE A 3 -34.33 46.88 -44.15
C ILE A 3 -33.06 46.00 -44.22
N ASP A 4 -33.18 44.85 -43.56
CA ASP A 4 -32.41 43.60 -43.57
C ASP A 4 -32.31 42.95 -44.97
N ASP A 5 -31.24 42.20 -45.31
CA ASP A 5 -31.40 40.85 -45.90
C ASP A 5 -30.07 40.11 -46.21
N THR A 6 -29.93 38.97 -45.51
CA THR A 6 -29.42 37.64 -45.91
C THR A 6 -28.00 37.42 -46.51
N ARG A 7 -27.19 36.54 -45.88
CA ARG A 7 -27.14 35.07 -46.11
C ARG A 7 -25.94 34.35 -45.43
N LEU A 8 -26.25 33.30 -44.65
CA LEU A 8 -25.53 32.03 -44.29
C LEU A 8 -24.06 31.79 -44.73
N SER A 9 -23.19 30.97 -44.13
CA SER A 9 -23.06 30.19 -42.88
C SER A 9 -21.76 29.33 -43.00
N SER A 10 -21.10 29.03 -41.87
CA SER A 10 -20.38 27.77 -41.56
C SER A 10 -18.91 27.48 -42.02
N LYS A 11 -18.15 26.96 -41.03
CA LYS A 11 -16.94 26.07 -41.06
C LYS A 11 -15.59 26.74 -41.43
N ASP A 12 -14.43 26.46 -40.83
CA ASP A 12 -13.99 25.49 -39.80
C ASP A 12 -12.55 25.87 -39.35
N SER A 13 -12.15 25.41 -38.15
CA SER A 13 -10.81 24.88 -37.82
C SER A 13 -9.53 25.76 -37.70
N LYS A 14 -9.21 26.10 -36.44
CA LYS A 14 -7.99 25.76 -35.64
C LYS A 14 -6.61 25.68 -36.35
N LYS A 15 -5.64 26.48 -35.84
CA LYS A 15 -4.59 26.04 -34.88
C LYS A 15 -3.56 27.16 -34.68
N ASN A 16 -3.57 27.80 -33.52
CA ASN A 16 -2.36 28.39 -32.94
C ASN A 16 -2.46 28.29 -31.41
N GLY A 17 -1.35 27.99 -30.74
CA GLY A 17 -1.31 27.94 -29.28
C GLY A 17 -0.41 26.86 -28.71
N GLU A 18 0.89 27.16 -28.69
CA GLU A 18 1.84 26.59 -27.74
C GLU A 18 1.25 26.51 -26.32
N LYS A 19 1.23 25.31 -25.74
CA LYS A 19 1.25 25.14 -24.29
C LYS A 19 2.25 24.06 -23.94
N LYS A 20 3.44 24.52 -23.50
CA LYS A 20 4.34 23.80 -22.59
C LYS A 20 3.50 23.13 -21.49
N LYS A 21 3.28 21.82 -21.58
CA LYS A 21 2.75 21.04 -20.45
C LYS A 21 3.93 20.63 -19.57
N LYS A 22 3.86 21.12 -18.33
CA LYS A 22 4.71 20.83 -17.19
C LYS A 22 5.06 19.34 -17.13
N LYS A 23 6.35 19.06 -16.88
CA LYS A 23 6.80 17.77 -16.35
C LYS A 23 5.92 17.43 -15.15
N SER A 24 5.14 16.37 -15.25
CA SER A 24 4.43 15.78 -14.12
C SER A 24 5.49 15.28 -13.14
N GLU A 25 5.64 15.95 -12.02
CA GLU A 25 6.21 15.33 -10.82
C GLU A 25 5.44 14.02 -10.57
N PRO A 26 6.11 12.93 -10.18
CA PRO A 26 5.40 11.71 -9.81
C PRO A 26 4.46 12.07 -8.66
N ALA A 27 3.16 12.03 -8.95
CA ALA A 27 2.14 12.25 -7.94
C ALA A 27 2.44 11.26 -6.81
N LYS A 28 2.68 11.78 -5.59
CA LYS A 28 2.84 10.93 -4.42
C LYS A 28 1.67 9.95 -4.42
N PRO A 29 1.92 8.63 -4.37
CA PRO A 29 0.85 7.64 -4.39
C PRO A 29 -0.11 7.98 -3.26
N LYS A 30 -1.39 8.11 -3.61
CA LYS A 30 -2.43 8.38 -2.60
C LYS A 30 -2.43 7.22 -1.61
N PRO A 31 -2.62 7.49 -0.30
CA PRO A 31 -2.76 6.42 0.67
C PRO A 31 -3.90 5.48 0.27
N PRO A 32 -3.76 4.17 0.52
CA PRO A 32 -4.80 3.20 0.22
C PRO A 32 -6.07 3.53 0.99
N LYS A 33 -7.23 3.29 0.36
CA LYS A 33 -8.52 3.56 0.98
C LYS A 33 -9.00 2.41 1.84
N THR A 34 -8.50 1.20 1.58
CA THR A 34 -8.88 -0.02 2.31
C THR A 34 -7.66 -0.86 2.68
N ILE A 35 -7.81 -1.75 3.66
CA ILE A 35 -6.73 -2.65 4.09
C ILE A 35 -6.33 -3.60 2.97
N GLU A 36 -7.27 -4.05 2.14
CA GLU A 36 -7.00 -4.93 0.99
C GLU A 36 -6.06 -4.25 0.00
N GLU A 37 -6.34 -2.99 -0.37
CA GLU A 37 -5.46 -2.20 -1.24
C GLU A 37 -4.07 -2.01 -0.63
N ALA A 38 -4.02 -1.77 0.69
CA ALA A 38 -2.76 -1.59 1.41
C ALA A 38 -1.92 -2.87 1.43
N LEU A 39 -2.55 -4.03 1.68
CA LEU A 39 -1.90 -5.33 1.72
C LEU A 39 -1.44 -5.80 0.34
N GLU A 40 -2.22 -5.53 -0.71
CA GLU A 40 -1.87 -5.85 -2.09
C GLU A 40 -0.67 -5.00 -2.59
N ALA A 41 -0.51 -3.79 -2.06
CA ALA A 41 0.60 -2.90 -2.40
C ALA A 41 1.93 -3.29 -1.75
N ILE A 42 1.96 -4.27 -0.83
CA ILE A 42 3.19 -4.73 -0.19
C ILE A 42 4.02 -5.56 -1.19
N ASP A 43 5.23 -5.11 -1.48
CA ASP A 43 6.19 -5.88 -2.29
C ASP A 43 6.76 -7.06 -1.48
N PRO A 44 6.53 -8.32 -1.90
CA PRO A 44 7.10 -9.49 -1.23
C PRO A 44 8.63 -9.50 -1.19
N SER A 45 9.29 -8.87 -2.17
CA SER A 45 10.75 -8.78 -2.23
C SER A 45 11.28 -7.81 -1.17
N GLU A 46 10.58 -6.69 -0.94
CA GLU A 46 10.92 -5.73 0.11
C GLU A 46 10.82 -6.39 1.49
N LEU A 47 9.73 -7.12 1.76
CA LEU A 47 9.56 -7.86 3.00
C LEU A 47 10.66 -8.92 3.20
N ALA A 48 11.00 -9.68 2.14
CA ALA A 48 12.09 -10.65 2.18
C ALA A 48 13.43 -10.01 2.57
N ASN A 49 13.73 -8.84 2.00
CA ASN A 49 14.97 -8.12 2.24
C ASN A 49 15.06 -7.62 3.68
N ILE A 50 13.96 -7.11 4.24
CA ILE A 50 13.88 -6.68 5.65
C ILE A 50 14.13 -7.87 6.58
N ILE A 51 13.43 -9.00 6.37
CA ILE A 51 13.62 -10.22 7.17
C ILE A 51 15.08 -10.68 7.09
N THR A 52 15.63 -10.81 5.89
CA THR A 52 17.01 -11.29 5.68
C THR A 52 18.03 -10.37 6.34
N THR A 53 17.88 -9.05 6.16
CA THR A 53 18.79 -8.06 6.73
C THR A 53 18.74 -8.06 8.25
N ASN A 54 17.55 -8.14 8.85
CA ASN A 54 17.39 -8.16 10.30
C ASN A 54 17.93 -9.46 10.91
N LYS A 55 17.69 -10.61 10.28
CA LYS A 55 18.27 -11.89 10.72
C LYS A 55 19.80 -11.87 10.68
N LEU A 56 20.39 -11.25 9.65
CA LEU A 56 21.85 -11.13 9.55
C LEU A 56 22.42 -10.21 10.63
N ARG A 57 21.77 -9.05 10.87
CA ARG A 57 22.23 -8.06 11.86
C ARG A 57 22.00 -8.49 13.30
N PHE A 58 20.93 -9.23 13.55
CA PHE A 58 20.45 -9.56 14.89
C PHE A 58 20.29 -11.09 15.06
N SER A 59 21.29 -11.87 14.64
CA SER A 59 21.21 -13.35 14.58
C SER A 59 20.77 -14.04 15.88
N ASN A 60 21.02 -13.42 17.04
CA ASN A 60 20.66 -13.94 18.36
C ASN A 60 19.50 -13.19 19.04
N ALA A 61 18.76 -12.35 18.30
CA ALA A 61 17.64 -11.58 18.86
C ALA A 61 16.36 -11.69 18.00
N PRO A 62 15.67 -12.85 18.02
CA PRO A 62 14.49 -13.07 17.19
C PRO A 62 13.33 -12.09 17.42
N LEU A 63 13.17 -11.59 18.65
CA LEU A 63 12.17 -10.57 18.97
C LEU A 63 12.38 -9.27 18.18
N VAL A 64 13.63 -8.92 17.87
CA VAL A 64 13.93 -7.74 17.04
C VAL A 64 13.44 -7.98 15.62
N TRP A 65 13.62 -9.19 15.06
CA TRP A 65 13.11 -9.51 13.73
C TRP A 65 11.60 -9.33 13.64
N LEU A 66 10.88 -9.85 14.63
CA LEU A 66 9.42 -9.77 14.68
C LEU A 66 8.95 -8.31 14.83
N LYS A 67 9.61 -7.51 15.68
CA LYS A 67 9.31 -6.07 15.85
C LYS A 67 9.54 -5.27 14.57
N GLU A 68 10.64 -5.51 13.87
CA GLU A 68 10.93 -4.82 12.61
C GLU A 68 9.94 -5.21 11.50
N VAL A 69 9.56 -6.49 11.43
CA VAL A 69 8.51 -6.94 10.50
C VAL A 69 7.17 -6.27 10.83
N ALA A 70 6.79 -6.19 12.10
CA ALA A 70 5.56 -5.52 12.51
C ALA A 70 5.60 -4.01 12.21
N SER A 71 6.73 -3.35 12.48
CA SER A 71 6.95 -1.93 12.14
C SER A 71 6.79 -1.69 10.64
N PHE A 72 7.38 -2.57 9.81
CA PHE A 72 7.23 -2.53 8.37
C PHE A 72 5.76 -2.65 7.95
N LEU A 73 5.04 -3.66 8.45
CA LEU A 73 3.62 -3.84 8.13
C LEU A 73 2.79 -2.62 8.53
N ASN A 74 2.98 -2.11 9.75
CA ASN A 74 2.28 -0.91 10.24
C ASN A 74 2.52 0.32 9.34
N SER A 75 3.72 0.46 8.76
CA SER A 75 4.03 1.55 7.83
C SER A 75 3.34 1.41 6.47
N LYS A 76 2.99 0.18 6.07
CA LYS A 76 2.36 -0.13 4.78
C LYS A 76 0.84 -0.21 4.87
N THR A 77 0.28 -0.44 6.05
CA THR A 77 -1.16 -0.60 6.28
C THR A 77 -1.86 0.67 6.78
N LEU A 78 -1.26 1.84 6.58
CA LEU A 78 -1.90 3.12 6.89
C LEU A 78 -3.01 3.40 5.88
N ILE A 79 -4.26 3.30 6.35
CA ILE A 79 -5.46 3.58 5.55
C ILE A 79 -6.12 4.89 5.99
N ASP A 80 -6.83 5.53 5.06
CA ASP A 80 -7.54 6.79 5.28
C ASP A 80 -8.89 6.58 6.01
N ILE A 81 -8.86 5.84 7.13
CA ILE A 81 -10.01 5.57 7.99
C ILE A 81 -9.56 5.70 9.45
N GLU A 82 -10.18 6.61 10.20
CA GLU A 82 -9.80 6.93 11.58
C GLU A 82 -10.13 5.78 12.56
N GLU A 83 -11.27 5.10 12.37
CA GLU A 83 -11.68 3.94 13.17
C GLU A 83 -12.30 2.83 12.30
N PRO A 84 -11.49 1.99 11.64
CA PRO A 84 -12.01 0.89 10.84
C PRO A 84 -12.64 -0.19 11.74
N THR A 85 -13.96 -0.39 11.64
CA THR A 85 -14.65 -1.51 12.30
C THR A 85 -14.69 -2.73 11.38
N PHE A 86 -14.21 -3.87 11.85
CA PHE A 86 -14.18 -5.12 11.07
C PHE A 86 -15.34 -6.07 11.36
N SER A 87 -16.42 -5.60 11.98
CA SER A 87 -17.56 -6.45 12.41
C SER A 87 -18.27 -7.18 11.28
N ASN A 88 -18.19 -6.66 10.05
CA ASN A 88 -18.80 -7.26 8.86
C ASN A 88 -17.84 -8.19 8.09
N TYR A 89 -16.60 -8.34 8.57
CA TYR A 89 -15.59 -9.16 7.91
C TYR A 89 -15.51 -10.56 8.52
N PRO A 90 -14.98 -11.55 7.77
CA PRO A 90 -14.67 -12.86 8.30
C PRO A 90 -13.76 -12.81 9.54
N ARG A 91 -13.85 -13.82 10.40
CA ARG A 91 -13.04 -13.91 11.63
C ARG A 91 -11.52 -13.86 11.36
N ASP A 92 -11.10 -14.36 10.22
CA ASP A 92 -9.71 -14.42 9.79
C ASP A 92 -9.26 -13.16 9.03
N TYR A 93 -10.09 -12.11 8.98
CA TYR A 93 -9.70 -10.81 8.46
C TYR A 93 -8.72 -10.08 9.41
N PRO A 94 -7.71 -9.36 8.90
CA PRO A 94 -7.36 -9.15 7.49
C PRO A 94 -6.42 -10.23 6.90
N LEU A 95 -6.11 -11.28 7.65
CA LEU A 95 -5.18 -12.33 7.20
C LEU A 95 -5.70 -13.09 5.97
N CYS A 96 -7.02 -13.25 5.81
CA CYS A 96 -7.61 -13.95 4.67
C CYS A 96 -7.46 -13.25 3.33
N VAL A 97 -7.37 -11.91 3.34
CA VAL A 97 -7.19 -11.07 2.14
C VAL A 97 -5.72 -10.77 1.85
N MET A 98 -4.81 -11.11 2.76
CA MET A 98 -3.39 -10.88 2.58
C MET A 98 -2.81 -11.78 1.45
N PRO A 99 -1.95 -11.25 0.56
CA PRO A 99 -1.34 -12.03 -0.50
C PRO A 99 -0.60 -13.27 0.02
N ALA A 100 -0.74 -14.40 -0.67
CA ALA A 100 -0.13 -15.68 -0.27
C ALA A 100 1.41 -15.62 -0.07
N PRO A 101 2.19 -14.90 -0.91
CA PRO A 101 3.63 -14.77 -0.71
C PRO A 101 3.98 -14.08 0.62
N ILE A 102 3.29 -12.99 0.94
CA ILE A 102 3.47 -12.24 2.19
C ILE A 102 3.13 -13.14 3.39
N ARG A 103 1.97 -13.82 3.35
CA ARG A 103 1.56 -14.78 4.39
C ARG A 103 2.60 -15.88 4.60
N GLY A 104 3.18 -16.40 3.52
CA GLY A 104 4.23 -17.41 3.59
C GLY A 104 5.47 -16.91 4.33
N GLN A 105 5.93 -15.71 4.00
CA GLN A 105 7.08 -15.09 4.66
C GLN A 105 6.83 -14.81 6.14
N LEU A 106 5.64 -14.30 6.49
CA LEU A 106 5.26 -14.07 7.89
C LEU A 106 5.22 -15.38 8.70
N LYS A 107 4.64 -16.44 8.14
CA LYS A 107 4.64 -17.76 8.79
C LYS A 107 6.06 -18.28 8.99
N ASN A 108 6.92 -18.14 7.99
CA ASN A 108 8.29 -18.61 8.08
C ASN A 108 9.08 -17.87 9.15
N VAL A 109 9.02 -16.53 9.19
CA VAL A 109 9.77 -15.76 10.21
C VAL A 109 9.28 -16.05 11.63
N LEU A 110 7.97 -16.28 11.83
CA LEU A 110 7.41 -16.70 13.12
C LEU A 110 7.88 -18.10 13.54
N ASN A 111 7.98 -19.03 12.58
CA ASN A 111 8.50 -20.38 12.85
C ASN A 111 9.98 -20.34 13.21
N GLU A 112 10.77 -19.57 12.47
CA GLU A 112 12.21 -19.41 12.68
C GLU A 112 12.54 -18.68 13.99
N ALA A 113 11.69 -17.73 14.41
CA ALA A 113 11.85 -17.07 15.70
C ALA A 113 11.64 -18.03 16.89
N GLY A 114 10.93 -19.14 16.65
CA GLY A 114 10.66 -20.17 17.64
C GLY A 114 9.49 -19.82 18.56
N LYS A 115 8.82 -20.86 19.06
CA LYS A 115 7.55 -20.75 19.80
C LYS A 115 7.62 -19.80 21.00
N ALA A 116 8.70 -19.83 21.77
CA ALA A 116 8.85 -18.99 22.96
C ALA A 116 8.93 -17.50 22.61
N ASN A 117 9.73 -17.12 21.61
CA ASN A 117 9.84 -15.72 21.18
C ASN A 117 8.57 -15.24 20.50
N THR A 118 7.95 -16.09 19.68
CA THR A 118 6.67 -15.77 19.02
C THR A 118 5.56 -15.54 20.04
N GLN A 119 5.45 -16.39 21.06
CA GLN A 119 4.49 -16.19 22.16
C GLN A 119 4.77 -14.87 22.89
N LEU A 120 6.03 -14.67 23.31
CA LEU A 120 6.43 -13.47 24.02
C LEU A 120 6.16 -12.20 23.21
N PHE A 121 6.38 -12.22 21.88
CA PHE A 121 6.09 -11.10 21.00
C PHE A 121 4.61 -10.69 21.05
N PHE A 122 3.68 -11.64 20.98
CA PHE A 122 2.23 -11.36 21.03
C PHE A 122 1.72 -11.02 22.43
N ASP A 123 2.41 -11.41 23.50
CA ASP A 123 2.00 -11.11 24.88
C ASP A 123 2.40 -9.69 25.33
N VAL A 124 3.44 -9.10 24.72
CA VAL A 124 4.06 -7.84 25.19
C VAL A 124 3.97 -6.68 24.21
N THR A 125 3.44 -6.91 23.00
CA THR A 125 3.32 -5.91 21.93
C THR A 125 1.86 -5.71 21.61
#